data_AF-A0A358NEQ6-F1
#
_entry.id   AF-A0A358NEQ6-F1
#
_cell.length_a   1.000
_cell.length_b   1.000
_cell.length_c   1.000
_cell.angle_alpha   90.00
_cell.angle_beta   90.00
_cell.angle_gamma   90.00
#
_symmetry.space_group_name_H-M   'P 1'
#
loop_
_entity.id
_entity.type
_entity.pdbx_description
1 polymer ?
#
loop_
_entity_poly.entity_id
_entity_poly.type
_entity_poly.pdbx_seq_one_letter_code
_entity_poly.pdbx_strand_id
1 'polypeptide(L)'
;MKKYRKLIWVRRKRRQYKIKKEISKFEVSFFAKLITAVLSLDNSNAGNAFVDVNTSDWYSGYISSAVRVGIINGYSDGTFKPNSSISRLEMAVIAGRALKLKGYKVPENS
;
A
#
# COMPACT_ATOMS: atom_id res chain seq x y z
N MET A 1 -31.32 -32.71 -9.66
CA MET A 1 -30.44 -32.30 -8.53
C MET A 1 -28.98 -31.96 -8.89
N LYS A 2 -28.28 -32.68 -9.80
CA LYS A 2 -26.85 -32.43 -10.12
C LYS A 2 -26.54 -31.04 -10.72
N LYS A 3 -27.47 -30.45 -11.51
CA LYS A 3 -27.32 -29.15 -12.18
C LYS A 3 -27.27 -27.95 -11.20
N TYR A 4 -28.08 -27.99 -10.13
CA TYR A 4 -28.13 -26.93 -9.12
C TYR A 4 -26.85 -26.85 -8.27
N ARG A 5 -26.25 -28.00 -7.92
CA ARG A 5 -24.96 -28.05 -7.19
C ARG A 5 -23.82 -27.44 -8.02
N LYS A 6 -23.83 -27.66 -9.34
CA LYS A 6 -22.83 -27.10 -10.27
C LYS A 6 -22.94 -25.56 -10.38
N LEU A 7 -24.16 -25.03 -10.44
CA LEU A 7 -24.41 -23.57 -10.48
C LEU A 7 -23.97 -22.86 -9.20
N ILE A 8 -24.25 -23.43 -8.03
CA ILE A 8 -23.82 -22.88 -6.73
C ILE A 8 -22.28 -22.88 -6.64
N TRP A 9 -21.63 -23.96 -7.09
CA TRP A 9 -20.18 -24.07 -7.13
C TRP A 9 -19.54 -23.02 -8.06
N VAL A 10 -20.08 -22.82 -9.27
CA VAL A 10 -19.57 -21.81 -10.22
C VAL A 10 -19.74 -20.40 -9.67
N ARG A 11 -20.90 -20.07 -9.09
CA ARG A 11 -21.15 -18.76 -8.47
C ARG A 11 -20.20 -18.51 -7.29
N ARG A 12 -19.99 -19.51 -6.42
CA ARG A 12 -19.01 -19.43 -5.33
C ARG A 12 -17.59 -19.21 -5.84
N LYS A 13 -17.14 -19.96 -6.86
CA LYS A 13 -15.81 -19.78 -7.45
C LYS A 13 -15.64 -18.39 -8.07
N ARG A 14 -16.62 -17.89 -8.84
CA ARG A 14 -16.54 -16.53 -9.41
C ARG A 14 -16.49 -15.45 -8.35
N ARG A 15 -17.30 -15.58 -7.29
CA ARG A 15 -17.30 -14.63 -6.16
C ARG A 15 -15.98 -14.69 -5.40
N GLN A 16 -15.48 -15.88 -5.11
CA GLN A 16 -14.15 -16.09 -4.51
C GLN A 16 -13.02 -15.51 -5.37
N TYR A 17 -13.10 -15.67 -6.69
CA TYR A 17 -12.09 -15.13 -7.61
C TYR A 17 -12.15 -13.60 -7.68
N LYS A 18 -13.36 -13.01 -7.70
CA LYS A 18 -13.55 -11.56 -7.64
C LYS A 18 -13.03 -10.99 -6.31
N ILE A 19 -13.35 -11.63 -5.19
CA ILE A 19 -12.84 -11.27 -3.86
C ILE A 19 -11.31 -11.38 -3.84
N LYS A 20 -10.72 -12.50 -4.28
CA LYS A 20 -9.25 -12.64 -4.35
C LYS A 20 -8.60 -11.60 -5.26
N LYS A 21 -9.23 -11.21 -6.37
CA LYS A 21 -8.72 -10.17 -7.27
C LYS A 21 -8.78 -8.78 -6.64
N GLU A 22 -9.83 -8.46 -5.89
CA GLU A 22 -9.92 -7.18 -5.16
C GLU A 22 -9.03 -7.14 -3.92
N ILE A 23 -8.85 -8.27 -3.22
CA ILE A 23 -7.85 -8.40 -2.14
C ILE A 23 -6.42 -8.34 -2.71
N SER A 24 -6.19 -8.86 -3.92
CA SER A 24 -4.87 -8.72 -4.56
C SER A 24 -4.59 -7.28 -5.02
N LYS A 25 -5.63 -6.45 -5.14
CA LYS A 25 -5.50 -4.99 -5.29
C LYS A 25 -5.39 -4.30 -3.91
N PHE A 26 -4.89 -4.99 -2.89
CA PHE A 26 -4.40 -4.30 -1.69
C PHE A 26 -3.11 -3.58 -2.09
N GLU A 27 -3.33 -2.31 -2.32
CA GLU A 27 -2.50 -1.33 -3.00
C GLU A 27 -1.35 -0.82 -2.13
N VAL A 28 -0.36 -0.20 -2.78
CA VAL A 28 0.76 0.52 -2.14
C VAL A 28 0.25 1.48 -1.05
N SER A 29 -0.96 2.02 -1.23
CA SER A 29 -1.66 2.89 -0.29
C SER A 29 -1.94 2.24 1.09
N PHE A 30 -2.29 0.96 1.14
CA PHE A 30 -2.58 0.27 2.41
C PHE A 30 -1.29 0.04 3.21
N PHE A 31 -0.21 -0.30 2.51
CA PHE A 31 1.10 -0.45 3.13
C PHE A 31 1.65 0.89 3.63
N ALA A 32 1.46 1.98 2.87
CA ALA A 32 1.77 3.33 3.32
C ALA A 32 1.05 3.67 4.63
N LYS A 33 -0.26 3.41 4.71
CA LYS A 33 -1.05 3.59 5.94
C LYS A 33 -0.48 2.79 7.12
N LEU A 34 -0.08 1.54 6.89
CA LEU A 34 0.48 0.69 7.95
C LEU A 34 1.77 1.32 8.50
N ILE A 35 2.66 1.77 7.64
CA ILE A 35 3.95 2.35 8.05
C ILE A 35 3.76 3.69 8.77
N THR A 36 2.90 4.57 8.26
CA THR A 36 2.62 5.86 8.91
C THR A 36 2.01 5.66 10.29
N ALA A 37 1.17 4.64 10.46
CA ALA A 37 0.59 4.28 11.76
C ALA A 37 1.66 3.75 12.73
N VAL A 38 2.56 2.86 12.27
CA VAL A 38 3.67 2.32 13.08
C VAL A 38 4.63 3.44 13.53
N LEU A 39 4.80 4.45 12.70
CA LEU A 39 5.69 5.57 13.00
C LEU A 39 5.02 6.67 13.83
N SER A 40 3.71 6.59 14.03
CA SER A 40 2.86 7.65 14.63
C SER A 40 3.01 8.99 13.90
N LEU A 41 3.06 8.96 12.57
CA LEU A 41 3.13 10.18 11.76
C LEU A 41 1.80 10.91 11.77
N ASP A 42 1.85 12.23 11.90
CA ASP A 42 0.70 13.08 11.69
C ASP A 42 0.32 13.08 10.21
N ASN A 43 -0.96 12.80 9.94
CA ASN A 43 -1.52 12.73 8.58
C ASN A 43 -2.50 13.89 8.33
N SER A 44 -2.64 14.81 9.27
CA SER A 44 -3.47 16.00 9.12
C SER A 44 -2.79 16.97 8.15
N ASN A 45 -3.45 17.27 7.03
CA ASN A 45 -3.01 18.26 6.03
C ASN A 45 -1.65 18.00 5.37
N ALA A 46 -1.32 16.75 5.08
CA ALA A 46 -0.23 16.46 4.17
C ALA A 46 -0.71 16.78 2.73
N GLY A 47 -0.36 17.97 2.23
CA GLY A 47 -0.73 18.45 0.89
C GLY A 47 -0.35 17.47 -0.22
N ASN A 48 -0.95 17.64 -1.40
CA ASN A 48 -0.88 16.64 -2.46
C ASN A 48 0.55 16.45 -2.98
N ALA A 49 1.18 15.31 -2.66
CA ALA A 49 2.56 15.02 -3.05
C ALA A 49 2.71 14.55 -4.50
N PHE A 50 1.64 14.05 -5.12
CA PHE A 50 1.67 13.45 -6.45
C PHE A 50 0.46 13.84 -7.29
N VAL A 51 0.63 13.86 -8.61
CA VAL A 51 -0.41 14.30 -9.55
C VAL A 51 -1.55 13.28 -9.73
N ASP A 52 -1.29 12.00 -9.42
CA ASP A 52 -2.23 10.89 -9.57
C ASP A 52 -2.90 10.48 -8.25
N VAL A 53 -2.69 11.26 -7.19
CA VAL A 53 -3.35 11.10 -5.89
C VAL A 53 -4.33 12.25 -5.73
N ASN A 54 -5.60 11.96 -5.44
CA ASN A 54 -6.56 13.01 -5.12
C ASN A 54 -6.47 13.33 -3.62
N THR A 55 -6.54 14.60 -3.24
CA THR A 55 -6.52 15.01 -1.82
C THR A 55 -7.68 14.40 -1.03
N SER A 56 -8.81 14.15 -1.69
CA SER A 56 -10.00 13.53 -1.07
C SER A 56 -9.87 12.02 -0.86
N ASP A 57 -8.85 11.37 -1.43
CA ASP A 57 -8.65 9.94 -1.23
C ASP A 57 -8.20 9.66 0.19
N TRP A 58 -8.72 8.58 0.78
CA TRP A 58 -8.39 8.17 2.14
C TRP A 58 -6.89 7.92 2.36
N TYR A 59 -6.15 7.64 1.28
CA TYR A 59 -4.71 7.37 1.31
C TYR A 59 -3.80 8.59 1.13
N SER A 60 -4.35 9.74 0.71
CA SER A 60 -3.55 10.91 0.30
C SER A 60 -2.67 11.43 1.44
N GLY A 61 -3.24 11.52 2.64
CA GLY A 61 -2.55 11.99 3.84
C GLY A 61 -1.40 11.06 4.24
N TYR A 62 -1.64 9.74 4.23
CA TYR A 62 -0.62 8.76 4.59
C TYR A 62 0.55 8.77 3.60
N ILE A 63 0.25 8.80 2.30
CA ILE A 63 1.28 8.85 1.26
C ILE A 63 2.13 10.11 1.41
N SER A 64 1.47 11.26 1.56
CA SER A 64 2.15 12.55 1.64
C SER A 64 3.00 12.67 2.91
N SER A 65 2.54 12.13 4.04
CA SER A 65 3.35 12.05 5.26
C SER A 65 4.53 11.09 5.10
N ALA A 66 4.35 9.93 4.48
CA ALA A 66 5.42 8.97 4.22
C ALA A 66 6.50 9.50 3.25
N VAL A 67 6.11 10.34 2.28
CA VAL A 67 7.04 11.05 1.38
C VAL A 67 7.80 12.13 2.13
N ARG A 68 7.11 12.91 2.98
CA ARG A 68 7.74 13.99 3.76
C ARG A 68 8.88 13.48 4.64
N VAL A 69 8.75 12.29 5.20
CA VAL A 69 9.81 11.66 6.00
C VAL A 69 10.78 10.79 5.18
N GLY A 70 10.64 10.74 3.86
CA GLY A 70 11.58 10.07 2.95
C GLY A 70 11.53 8.53 2.97
N ILE A 71 10.42 7.94 3.43
CA ILE A 71 10.26 6.48 3.45
C ILE A 71 9.82 5.98 2.07
N ILE A 72 8.86 6.70 1.49
CA ILE A 72 8.29 6.43 0.20
C ILE A 72 8.77 7.50 -0.78
N ASN A 73 9.19 7.06 -1.96
CA ASN A 73 9.45 7.94 -3.09
C ASN A 73 8.46 7.56 -4.20
N GLY A 74 7.94 8.56 -4.91
CA GLY A 74 7.21 8.32 -6.14
C GLY A 74 8.15 7.99 -7.29
N TYR A 75 7.55 7.90 -8.47
CA TYR A 75 8.25 7.68 -9.73
C TYR A 75 8.80 9.01 -10.28
N SER A 76 9.76 8.91 -11.20
CA SER A 76 10.37 10.07 -11.86
C SER A 76 9.39 10.89 -12.72
N ASP A 77 8.25 10.31 -13.06
CA ASP A 77 7.15 10.95 -13.78
C ASP A 77 6.24 11.81 -12.86
N GLY A 78 6.55 11.90 -11.57
CA GLY A 78 5.76 12.66 -10.59
C GLY A 78 4.50 11.94 -10.10
N THR A 79 4.37 10.65 -10.41
CA THR A 79 3.25 9.80 -9.97
C THR A 79 3.64 8.89 -8.80
N PHE A 80 2.65 8.38 -8.09
CA PHE A 80 2.82 7.38 -7.04
C PHE A 80 2.29 6.00 -7.43
N LYS A 81 1.30 5.96 -8.31
CA LYS A 81 0.54 4.78 -8.73
C LYS A 81 -0.04 4.06 -7.52
N PRO A 82 -0.93 4.71 -6.72
CA PRO A 82 -1.50 4.11 -5.52
C PRO A 82 -2.13 2.76 -5.85
N ASN A 83 -2.75 2.65 -7.03
CA ASN A 83 -3.45 1.46 -7.49
C ASN A 83 -2.57 0.32 -8.04
N SER A 84 -1.25 0.50 -8.01
CA SER A 84 -0.30 -0.51 -8.49
C SER A 84 -0.02 -1.58 -7.43
N SER A 85 0.34 -2.77 -7.89
CA SER A 85 0.82 -3.83 -7.02
C SER A 85 2.25 -3.54 -6.59
N ILE A 86 2.51 -3.55 -5.28
CA ILE A 86 3.87 -3.43 -4.74
C ILE A 86 4.54 -4.80 -4.65
N SER A 87 5.82 -4.88 -5.02
CA SER A 87 6.62 -6.09 -4.85
C SER A 87 7.07 -6.27 -3.38
N ARG A 88 7.38 -7.51 -3.00
CA ARG A 88 7.90 -7.81 -1.65
C ARG A 88 9.23 -7.11 -1.37
N LEU A 89 10.05 -6.90 -2.40
CA LEU A 89 11.33 -6.20 -2.29
C LEU A 89 11.12 -4.72 -1.99
N GLU A 90 10.21 -4.06 -2.70
CA GLU A 90 9.86 -2.67 -2.44
C GLU A 90 9.28 -2.48 -1.04
N MET A 91 8.39 -3.38 -0.59
CA MET A 91 7.89 -3.35 0.78
C MET A 91 9.02 -3.46 1.82
N ALA A 92 9.98 -4.37 1.61
CA ALA A 92 11.12 -4.54 2.52
C ALA A 92 12.02 -3.29 2.55
N VAL A 93 12.27 -2.65 1.41
CA VAL A 93 13.05 -1.41 1.31
C VAL A 93 12.38 -0.28 2.09
N ILE A 94 11.08 -0.08 1.89
CA ILE A 94 10.30 0.95 2.58
C ILE A 94 10.28 0.67 4.10
N ALA A 95 10.07 -0.59 4.51
CA ALA A 95 10.13 -0.98 5.91
C ALA A 95 11.52 -0.74 6.54
N GLY A 96 12.60 -1.05 5.82
CA GLY A 96 13.97 -0.77 6.26
C GLY A 96 14.22 0.73 6.46
N ARG A 97 13.72 1.59 5.58
CA ARG A 97 13.78 3.05 5.73
C ARG A 97 13.00 3.52 6.95
N ALA A 98 11.79 3.00 7.17
CA ALA A 98 11.00 3.31 8.36
C ALA A 98 11.72 2.93 9.67
N LEU A 99 12.31 1.73 9.71
CA LEU A 99 13.07 1.26 10.87
C LEU A 99 14.31 2.13 11.15
N LYS A 100 15.03 2.53 10.09
CA LYS A 100 16.16 3.44 10.20
C LYS A 100 15.76 4.80 10.79
N LEU A 101 14.60 5.35 10.42
CA LEU A 101 14.08 6.60 10.99
C LEU A 101 13.75 6.48 12.49
N LYS A 102 13.33 5.32 12.96
CA LYS A 102 13.14 5.06 14.41
C LYS A 102 14.44 4.79 15.17
N GLY A 103 15.60 4.86 14.49
CA GLY A 103 16.91 4.63 15.11
C GLY A 103 17.29 3.15 15.22
N TYR A 104 16.57 2.26 14.53
CA TYR A 104 16.95 0.85 14.47
C TYR A 104 18.17 0.70 13.55
N LYS A 105 19.30 0.30 14.11
CA LYS A 105 20.49 -0.06 13.35
C LYS A 105 20.30 -1.48 12.83
N VAL A 106 20.20 -1.64 11.51
CA VAL A 106 20.27 -2.97 10.90
C VAL A 106 21.65 -3.53 11.28
N PRO A 107 21.74 -4.70 11.92
CA PRO A 107 23.03 -5.30 12.22
C PRO A 107 23.77 -5.51 10.91
N GLU A 108 24.85 -4.76 10.75
CA GLU A 108 25.75 -4.86 9.61
C GLU A 108 26.55 -6.15 9.82
N ASN A 109 25.98 -7.26 9.36
CA ASN A 109 26.72 -8.52 9.34
C ASN A 109 27.89 -8.32 8.37
N SER A 110 29.07 -8.10 8.96
CA SER A 110 30.39 -8.03 8.29
C SER A 110 30.82 -9.41 7.82
#